data_AF-A0A963UMV9-F1
#
_entry.id   AF-A0A963UMV9-F1
#
_cell.length_a   1.000
_cell.length_b   1.000
_cell.length_c   1.000
_cell.angle_alpha   90.00
_cell.angle_beta   90.00
_cell.angle_gamma   90.00
#
_symmetry.space_group_name_H-M   'P 1'
#
loop_
_entity.id
_entity.type
_entity.pdbx_description
1 polymer ?
#
loop_
_entity_poly.entity_id
_entity_poly.type
_entity_poly.pdbx_seq_one_letter_code
_entity_poly.pdbx_strand_id
1 'polypeptide(L)' 'MNRDFVSPAEAVQAVVAEYGLVRVALALAGLIARPGRRARIWEGDMPDRMRRDIGLHPLPPARNYWEL' A
#
# COMPACT_ATOMS: atom_id res chain seq x y z
N MET A 1 -20.05 -20.93 19.71
CA MET A 1 -19.15 -19.81 19.31
C MET A 1 -17.73 -20.34 19.48
N ASN A 2 -17.23 -21.09 18.49
CA ASN A 2 -15.98 -21.82 18.57
C ASN A 2 -14.85 -20.92 18.06
N ARG A 3 -14.07 -20.33 18.96
CA ARG A 3 -12.80 -19.68 18.60
C ARG A 3 -11.72 -20.74 18.79
N ASP A 4 -11.57 -21.58 17.78
CA ASP A 4 -10.37 -22.40 17.63
C ASP A 4 -9.21 -21.41 17.46
N PHE A 5 -8.49 -21.16 18.56
CA PHE A 5 -7.27 -20.37 18.54
C PHE A 5 -6.20 -21.22 17.86
N VAL A 6 -6.29 -21.37 16.53
CA VAL A 6 -5.19 -21.87 15.72
C VAL A 6 -4.02 -20.96 16.06
N SER A 7 -3.00 -21.54 16.68
CA SER A 7 -1.86 -20.73 17.08
C SER A 7 -1.25 -20.13 15.80
N PRO A 8 -0.75 -18.89 15.83
CA PRO A 8 -0.11 -18.32 14.65
C PRO A 8 0.99 -19.21 14.06
N ALA A 9 1.63 -20.02 14.91
CA ALA A 9 2.61 -21.03 14.52
C ALA A 9 1.99 -22.16 13.67
N GLU A 10 0.85 -22.71 14.07
CA GLU A 10 0.15 -23.77 13.32
C GLU A 10 -0.35 -23.26 11.97
N ALA A 11 -0.87 -22.02 11.91
CA ALA A 11 -1.28 -21.40 10.66
C ALA A 11 -0.09 -21.24 9.69
N VAL A 12 1.06 -20.81 10.18
CA VAL A 12 2.28 -20.69 9.35
C VAL A 12 2.76 -22.07 8.89
N GLN A 13 2.72 -23.09 9.75
CA GLN A 13 3.12 -24.45 9.38
C GLN A 13 2.22 -25.03 8.29
N ALA A 14 0.90 -24.82 8.37
CA ALA A 14 -0.04 -25.25 7.33
C ALA A 14 0.28 -24.61 5.97
N VAL A 15 0.54 -23.29 5.96
CA VAL A 15 0.89 -22.55 4.74
C VAL A 15 2.24 -23.01 4.17
N VAL A 16 3.22 -23.31 5.02
CA VAL A 16 4.52 -23.85 4.58
C VAL A 16 4.38 -25.27 4.02
N ALA A 17 3.53 -26.10 4.62
CA ALA A 17 3.27 -27.46 4.12
C ALA A 17 2.59 -27.45 2.75
N GLU A 18 1.68 -26.50 2.50
CA GLU A 18 0.93 -26.39 1.24
C GLU A 18 1.77 -25.77 0.10
N TYR A 19 2.53 -24.72 0.39
CA TYR A 19 3.20 -23.91 -0.65
C TYR A 19 4.73 -24.07 -0.68
N GLY A 20 5.32 -24.71 0.33
CA GLY A 20 6.75 -24.86 0.49
C GLY A 20 7.45 -23.62 1.06
N LEU A 21 8.50 -23.85 1.85
CA LEU A 21 9.19 -22.81 2.64
C LEU A 21 9.74 -21.66 1.80
N VAL A 22 10.32 -21.95 0.63
CA VAL A 22 10.94 -20.92 -0.23
C VAL A 22 9.91 -19.93 -0.77
N ARG A 23 8.73 -20.39 -1.20
CA ARG A 23 7.68 -19.53 -1.73
C ARG A 23 7.07 -18.65 -0.63
N VAL A 24 6.86 -19.22 0.55
CA VAL A 24 6.36 -18.48 1.72
C VAL A 24 7.37 -17.40 2.16
N ALA A 25 8.66 -17.75 2.22
CA ALA A 25 9.71 -16.79 2.57
C ALA A 25 9.82 -15.65 1.55
N LEU A 26 9.76 -15.94 0.25
CA LEU A 26 9.77 -14.92 -0.81
C LEU A 26 8.54 -14.02 -0.77
N ALA A 27 7.35 -14.57 -0.51
CA ALA A 27 6.12 -13.79 -0.38
C ALA A 27 6.18 -12.85 0.84
N LEU A 28 6.69 -13.35 1.97
CA LEU A 28 6.86 -12.55 3.18
C LEU A 28 7.91 -11.46 2.98
N ALA A 29 9.05 -11.81 2.36
CA ALA A 29 10.08 -10.85 1.99
C ALA A 29 9.53 -9.79 1.03
N GLY A 30 8.73 -10.17 0.04
CA GLY A 30 8.07 -9.23 -0.88
C GLY A 30 7.03 -8.33 -0.23
N LEU A 31 6.39 -8.78 0.85
CA LEU A 31 5.47 -7.97 1.65
C LEU A 31 6.23 -6.91 2.45
N ILE A 32 7.35 -7.29 3.08
CA ILE A 32 8.21 -6.38 3.86
C ILE A 32 8.96 -5.42 2.93
N ALA A 33 9.49 -5.95 1.82
CA ALA A 33 10.23 -5.21 0.81
C ALA A 33 9.33 -4.43 -0.16
N ARG A 34 8.01 -4.45 0.02
CA ARG A 34 7.11 -3.46 -0.57
C ARG A 34 7.06 -2.25 0.39
N PRO A 35 7.96 -1.24 0.26
CA PRO A 35 7.63 0.07 0.79
C PRO A 35 6.33 0.44 0.09
N GLY A 36 5.26 0.63 0.87
CA GLY A 36 3.92 0.75 0.33
C GLY A 36 3.91 1.70 -0.87
N ARG A 37 3.82 1.12 -2.08
CA ARG A 37 3.19 1.75 -3.24
C ARG A 37 1.70 1.86 -2.94
N ARG A 38 1.34 2.45 -1.80
CA ARG A 38 0.33 3.48 -1.85
C ARG A 38 0.94 4.47 -2.82
N ALA A 39 0.52 4.42 -4.07
CA ALA A 39 0.36 5.66 -4.80
C ALA A 39 -0.46 6.53 -3.86
N ARG A 40 0.23 7.26 -2.97
CA ARG A 40 -0.32 8.40 -2.28
C ARG A 40 -0.50 9.33 -3.46
N ILE A 41 -1.66 9.21 -4.11
CA ILE A 41 -2.12 10.20 -5.07
C ILE A 41 -2.12 11.44 -4.22
N TRP A 42 -1.01 12.17 -4.28
CA TRP A 42 -0.87 13.41 -3.57
C TRP A 42 -1.96 14.29 -4.17
N GLU A 43 -2.73 14.97 -3.34
CA GLU A 43 -3.91 15.68 -3.82
C GLU A 43 -3.56 16.68 -4.94
N GLY A 44 -2.31 17.16 -4.96
CA GLY A 44 -1.82 18.02 -6.04
C GLY A 44 -1.21 17.34 -7.26
N ASP A 45 -1.26 16.01 -7.34
CA ASP A 45 -1.06 15.25 -8.58
C ASP A 45 -2.40 15.02 -9.31
N MET A 46 -3.51 15.50 -8.72
CA MET A 46 -4.86 15.42 -9.29
C MET A 46 -5.08 16.57 -10.28
N PRO A 47 -5.47 16.29 -11.55
CA PRO A 47 -5.75 17.33 -12.53
C PRO A 47 -6.84 18.28 -12.05
N ASP A 48 -6.67 19.59 -12.28
CA ASP A 48 -7.63 20.62 -11.83
C ASP A 48 -9.06 20.38 -12.32
N ARG A 49 -9.23 19.81 -13.52
CA ARG A 49 -10.55 19.39 -14.05
C ARG A 49 -11.25 18.42 -13.09
N MET A 50 -10.51 17.45 -12.58
CA MET A 50 -11.04 16.42 -11.70
C MET A 50 -11.29 16.99 -10.30
N ARG A 51 -10.42 17.92 -9.83
CA ARG A 51 -10.63 18.65 -8.57
C ARG A 51 -11.93 19.44 -8.59
N ARG A 52 -12.22 20.13 -9.72
CA ARG A 52 -13.47 20.86 -9.92
C ARG A 52 -14.69 19.95 -9.88
N ASP A 53 -14.63 18.77 -10.51
CA ASP A 53 -15.75 17.83 -10.59
C ASP A 53 -16.17 17.26 -9.22
N ILE A 54 -15.24 17.21 -8.24
CA ILE A 54 -15.51 16.75 -6.87
C ILE A 54 -15.61 17.90 -5.84
N GLY A 55 -15.67 19.16 -6.30
CA GLY A 55 -15.84 20.33 -5.42
C GLY A 55 -14.59 20.74 -4.63
N LEU A 56 -13.40 20.29 -5.03
CA LEU A 56 -12.13 20.73 -4.45
C LEU A 56 -11.65 22.03 -5.11
N HIS A 57 -11.03 22.90 -4.31
CA HIS A 57 -10.38 24.10 -4.84
C HIS A 57 -9.14 23.75 -5.68
N PRO A 58 -8.85 24.48 -6.78
CA PRO A 58 -7.62 24.31 -7.55
C PRO A 58 -6.40 24.58 -6.65
N LEU A 59 -5.29 23.88 -6.90
CA LEU A 59 -4.07 24.15 -6.13
C LEU A 59 -3.48 25.50 -6.51
N PRO A 60 -2.83 26.20 -5.56
CA PRO A 60 -2.05 27.37 -5.90
C PRO A 60 -0.92 26.96 -6.86
N PRO A 61 -0.55 27.83 -7.83
CA PRO A 61 0.54 27.55 -8.73
C PRO A 61 1.81 27.25 -7.92
N ALA A 62 2.51 26.17 -8.29
CA ALA A 62 3.77 25.83 -7.66
C ALA A 62 4.71 27.04 -7.75
N ARG A 63 5.09 27.60 -6.59
CA ARG A 63 6.06 28.68 -6.55
C ARG A 63 7.40 28.11 -6.99
N ASN A 64 7.81 28.43 -8.21
CA ASN A 64 9.16 28.15 -8.68
C ASN A 64 10.12 29.10 -7.94
N TYR A 65 10.73 28.60 -6.87
CA TYR A 65 11.73 29.34 -6.08
C TYR A 65 13.03 29.65 -6.84
N TRP A 66 13.13 29.25 -8.11
CA TRP A 66 14.29 29.46 -8.98
C TRP A 66 14.15 30.65 -9.93
N GLU A 67 13.03 31.38 -9.89
CA GLU A 67 12.80 32.61 -10.68
C GLU A 67 13.05 33.89 -9.88
N LEU A 68 13.75 33.81 -8.74
CA LEU A 68 14.13 34.95 -7.88
C LEU A 68 15.62 35.26 -7.98
#